data_AF-A0A7M1ATT8-F1
#
_entry.id   AF-A0A7M1ATT8-F1
#
_cell.length_a   1.000
_cell.length_b   1.000
_cell.length_c   1.000
_cell.angle_alpha   90.00
_cell.angle_beta   90.00
_cell.angle_gamma   90.00
#
_symmetry.space_group_name_H-M   'P 1'
#
loop_
_entity.id
_entity.type
_entity.pdbx_description
1 polymer ?
#
loop_
_entity_poly.entity_id
_entity_poly.type
_entity_poly.pdbx_seq_one_letter_code
_entity_poly.pdbx_strand_id
1 'polypeptide(L)'
;MKKHSLSIVASPLQLLNAMEAVNSFSTNENILLLMYNSSLNKTDFQQKINLLNKEEWDKIIYYDLAKIRKKKRFFEQVKLIKELKKDKYDYLFVGDLGTIQQALMANLTTKNIYLIDDGTLTLSTYDVLKDKNFFHKFSFSKKLKLLRYLLANLKFRIKQDINFFTIYNLEPLPHISIKKHDFSHLKNAKLKLCEQSNDIYILGQKLVEVGFIEKEKYLEYLEKIIKRLLIEYTGNIIYIPHRAEIITDDYKELENERFSIKNDISEGPIEIFLLKNGIYPSVIVSFFSSALFNLKKIFHESTVLAVKIDRNDLKVQNDRLETINRSYSLLENAGVVIENFE
;
A
#
# COMPACT_ATOMS: atom_id res chain seq x y z
N MET A 1 -6.58 -24.56 -20.39
CA MET A 1 -7.46 -23.40 -20.68
C MET A 1 -6.73 -22.13 -20.27
N LYS A 2 -6.80 -21.07 -21.08
CA LYS A 2 -6.30 -19.76 -20.69
C LYS A 2 -7.13 -19.18 -19.54
N LYS A 3 -6.48 -18.49 -18.61
CA LYS A 3 -7.07 -17.84 -17.44
C LYS A 3 -6.93 -16.33 -17.60
N HIS A 4 -8.06 -15.64 -17.69
CA HIS A 4 -8.11 -14.20 -17.94
C HIS A 4 -8.26 -13.43 -16.61
N SER A 5 -7.46 -12.39 -16.42
CA SER A 5 -7.52 -11.51 -15.25
C SER A 5 -7.70 -10.04 -15.62
N LEU A 6 -8.37 -9.31 -14.73
CA LEU A 6 -8.37 -7.84 -14.71
C LEU A 6 -7.88 -7.37 -13.34
N SER A 7 -6.84 -6.55 -13.34
CA SER A 7 -6.30 -5.91 -12.14
C SER A 7 -6.64 -4.43 -12.14
N ILE A 8 -7.28 -3.95 -11.07
CA ILE A 8 -7.67 -2.54 -10.90
C ILE A 8 -6.85 -1.95 -9.77
N VAL A 9 -5.88 -1.11 -10.13
CA VAL A 9 -4.89 -0.57 -9.17
C VAL A 9 -4.82 0.95 -9.26
N ALA A 10 -4.61 1.58 -8.11
CA ALA A 10 -4.53 3.02 -7.91
C ALA A 10 -3.24 3.47 -7.19
N SER A 11 -2.58 2.58 -6.44
CA SER A 11 -1.29 2.85 -5.75
C SER A 11 -0.16 1.94 -6.26
N PRO A 12 1.12 2.31 -6.06
CA PRO A 12 2.25 1.44 -6.43
C PRO A 12 2.26 0.11 -5.65
N LEU A 13 1.84 0.12 -4.38
CA LEU A 13 1.72 -1.10 -3.57
C LEU A 13 0.66 -2.05 -4.14
N GLN A 14 -0.51 -1.51 -4.53
CA GLN A 14 -1.53 -2.32 -5.21
C GLN A 14 -1.01 -2.90 -6.54
N LEU A 15 -0.15 -2.18 -7.27
CA LEU A 15 0.47 -2.73 -8.49
C LEU A 15 1.39 -3.91 -8.17
N LEU A 16 2.23 -3.84 -7.14
CA LEU A 16 3.04 -4.98 -6.70
C LEU A 16 2.18 -6.19 -6.35
N ASN A 17 1.13 -5.99 -5.55
CA ASN A 17 0.24 -7.08 -5.15
C ASN A 17 -0.52 -7.67 -6.35
N ALA A 18 -0.84 -6.85 -7.37
CA ALA A 18 -1.47 -7.33 -8.60
C ALA A 18 -0.52 -8.20 -9.44
N MET A 19 0.77 -7.83 -9.55
CA MET A 19 1.79 -8.63 -10.24
C MET A 19 2.00 -9.98 -9.53
N GLU A 20 2.03 -9.97 -8.20
CA GLU A 20 2.08 -11.18 -7.39
C GLU A 20 0.84 -12.06 -7.59
N ALA A 21 -0.35 -11.45 -7.67
CA ALA A 21 -1.61 -12.17 -7.88
C ALA A 21 -1.64 -12.84 -9.26
N VAL A 22 -1.33 -12.11 -10.33
CA VAL A 22 -1.28 -12.65 -11.70
C VAL A 22 -0.41 -13.91 -11.77
N ASN A 23 0.77 -13.88 -11.16
CA ASN A 23 1.67 -15.02 -11.11
C ASN A 23 1.15 -16.15 -10.20
N SER A 24 0.68 -15.84 -8.99
CA SER A 24 0.15 -16.81 -8.03
C SER A 24 -1.10 -17.56 -8.51
N PHE A 25 -1.88 -16.94 -9.41
CA PHE A 25 -3.05 -17.58 -10.03
C PHE A 25 -2.73 -18.18 -11.41
N SER A 26 -1.50 -17.99 -11.90
CA SER A 26 -0.99 -18.44 -13.20
C SER A 26 -1.91 -17.99 -14.34
N THR A 27 -2.26 -16.70 -14.33
CA THR A 27 -3.09 -16.10 -15.37
C THR A 27 -2.25 -15.72 -16.57
N ASN A 28 -2.81 -15.86 -17.77
CA ASN A 28 -2.05 -15.74 -19.02
C ASN A 28 -2.69 -14.81 -20.06
N GLU A 29 -3.85 -14.25 -19.74
CA GLU A 29 -4.39 -13.06 -20.40
C GLU A 29 -4.65 -12.07 -19.27
N ASN A 30 -3.92 -10.97 -19.22
CA ASN A 30 -3.87 -10.06 -18.08
C ASN A 30 -4.10 -8.62 -18.54
N ILE A 31 -5.17 -8.02 -18.03
CA ILE A 31 -5.49 -6.61 -18.26
C ILE A 31 -5.21 -5.82 -16.99
N LEU A 32 -4.45 -4.73 -17.11
CA LEU A 32 -4.24 -3.77 -16.03
C LEU A 32 -5.07 -2.51 -16.27
N LEU A 33 -5.98 -2.19 -15.36
CA LEU A 33 -6.58 -0.86 -15.25
C LEU A 33 -5.80 -0.03 -14.23
N LEU A 34 -4.94 0.86 -14.74
CA LEU A 34 -4.08 1.74 -13.96
C LEU A 34 -4.78 3.09 -13.72
N MET A 35 -5.29 3.29 -12.51
CA MET A 35 -5.94 4.52 -12.09
C MET A 35 -4.93 5.49 -11.47
N TYR A 36 -4.99 6.76 -11.85
CA TYR A 36 -4.12 7.80 -11.29
C TYR A 36 -4.69 9.21 -11.49
N ASN A 37 -4.02 10.22 -10.92
CA ASN A 37 -4.36 11.62 -11.13
C ASN A 37 -3.08 12.43 -11.39
N SER A 38 -2.79 12.70 -12.67
CA SER A 38 -1.54 13.38 -13.07
C SER A 38 -1.42 14.83 -12.57
N SER A 39 -2.54 15.50 -12.25
CA SER A 39 -2.53 16.87 -11.74
C SER A 39 -2.21 16.96 -10.24
N LEU A 40 -2.53 15.93 -9.46
CA LEU A 40 -2.32 15.93 -8.02
C LEU A 40 -1.02 15.27 -7.62
N ASN A 41 -0.56 14.28 -8.39
CA ASN A 41 0.56 13.45 -7.97
C ASN A 41 1.33 12.88 -9.16
N LYS A 42 2.22 13.71 -9.74
CA LYS A 42 3.08 13.29 -10.86
C LYS A 42 4.05 12.17 -10.47
N THR A 43 4.55 12.20 -9.23
CA THR A 43 5.47 11.20 -8.70
C THR A 43 4.79 9.82 -8.57
N ASP A 44 3.55 9.75 -8.06
CA ASP A 44 2.78 8.49 -7.99
C ASP A 44 2.64 7.78 -9.35
N PHE A 45 2.35 8.54 -10.43
CA PHE A 45 2.28 7.95 -11.76
C PHE A 45 3.63 7.41 -12.22
N GLN A 46 4.71 8.20 -12.05
CA GLN A 46 6.06 7.78 -12.44
C GLN A 46 6.51 6.52 -11.68
N GLN A 47 6.16 6.43 -10.40
CA GLN A 47 6.46 5.27 -9.55
C GLN A 47 5.79 4.01 -10.08
N LYS A 48 4.50 4.09 -10.45
CA LYS A 48 3.78 2.96 -11.06
C LYS A 48 4.37 2.57 -12.41
N ILE A 49 4.75 3.54 -13.25
CA ILE A 49 5.40 3.27 -14.54
C ILE A 49 6.75 2.59 -14.36
N ASN A 50 7.56 3.02 -13.40
CA ASN A 50 8.87 2.44 -13.13
C ASN A 50 8.78 0.99 -12.63
N LEU A 51 7.69 0.63 -11.94
CA LEU A 51 7.41 -0.73 -11.49
C LEU A 51 6.87 -1.65 -12.57
N LEU A 52 6.23 -1.07 -13.57
CA LEU A 52 5.42 -1.80 -14.52
C LEU A 52 6.28 -2.74 -15.35
N ASN A 53 6.18 -4.05 -15.08
CA ASN A 53 6.68 -5.06 -15.99
C ASN A 53 5.68 -5.23 -17.14
N LYS A 54 5.92 -4.59 -18.28
CA LYS A 54 4.99 -4.64 -19.43
C LYS A 54 4.76 -6.04 -19.97
N GLU A 55 5.70 -6.96 -19.78
CA GLU A 55 5.59 -8.34 -20.26
C GLU A 55 4.53 -9.15 -19.51
N GLU A 56 4.13 -8.72 -18.31
CA GLU A 56 3.07 -9.39 -17.52
C GLU A 56 1.65 -9.02 -17.96
N TRP A 57 1.50 -8.00 -18.82
CA TRP A 57 0.20 -7.41 -19.16
C TRP A 57 -0.03 -7.38 -20.68
N ASP A 58 -1.05 -8.11 -21.14
CA ASP A 58 -1.49 -8.07 -22.53
C ASP A 58 -2.11 -6.72 -22.92
N LYS A 59 -2.77 -6.06 -21.95
CA LYS A 59 -3.37 -4.73 -22.15
C LYS A 59 -3.24 -3.89 -20.89
N ILE A 60 -2.75 -2.66 -21.05
CA ILE A 60 -2.72 -1.66 -19.97
C ILE A 60 -3.64 -0.50 -20.34
N ILE A 61 -4.63 -0.24 -19.49
CA ILE A 61 -5.61 0.84 -19.62
C ILE A 61 -5.25 1.93 -18.60
N TYR A 62 -4.83 3.07 -19.11
CA TYR A 62 -4.51 4.25 -18.30
C TYR A 62 -5.78 5.08 -18.05
N TYR A 63 -6.14 5.23 -16.77
CA TYR A 63 -7.32 6.00 -16.36
C TYR A 63 -6.92 7.22 -15.52
N ASP A 64 -6.59 8.31 -16.21
CA ASP A 64 -6.16 9.57 -15.60
C ASP A 64 -7.35 10.46 -15.20
N LEU A 65 -7.60 10.52 -13.89
CA LEU A 65 -8.65 11.34 -13.30
C LEU A 65 -8.46 12.84 -13.53
N ALA A 66 -7.23 13.31 -13.78
CA ALA A 66 -6.95 14.72 -14.01
C ALA A 66 -7.45 15.21 -15.37
N LYS A 67 -7.34 14.36 -16.39
CA LYS A 67 -7.73 14.67 -17.77
C LYS A 67 -9.25 14.64 -17.97
N ILE A 68 -9.97 14.06 -17.03
CA ILE A 68 -11.43 13.92 -17.11
C ILE A 68 -12.09 15.10 -16.39
N ARG A 69 -12.72 16.00 -17.16
CA ARG A 69 -13.54 17.10 -16.58
C ARG A 69 -14.53 16.53 -15.57
N LYS A 70 -14.63 17.15 -14.37
CA LYS A 70 -15.51 16.67 -13.27
C LYS A 70 -16.93 16.30 -13.74
N LYS A 71 -17.54 17.14 -14.58
CA LYS A 71 -18.89 16.91 -15.15
C LYS A 71 -18.98 15.69 -16.08
N LYS A 72 -17.89 15.32 -16.75
CA LYS A 72 -17.81 14.15 -17.66
C LYS A 72 -17.39 12.86 -16.96
N ARG A 73 -16.90 12.93 -15.72
CA ARG A 73 -16.35 11.77 -14.99
C ARG A 73 -17.32 10.59 -14.90
N PHE A 74 -18.61 10.85 -14.72
CA PHE A 74 -19.59 9.76 -14.71
C PHE A 74 -19.71 9.05 -16.06
N PHE A 75 -19.77 9.80 -17.16
CA PHE A 75 -19.89 9.23 -18.50
C PHE A 75 -18.65 8.43 -18.90
N GLU A 76 -17.45 8.91 -18.55
CA GLU A 76 -16.20 8.16 -18.76
C GLU A 76 -16.19 6.85 -17.93
N GLN A 77 -16.70 6.87 -16.70
CA GLN A 77 -16.87 5.66 -15.90
C GLN A 77 -17.84 4.67 -16.55
N VAL A 78 -18.98 5.15 -17.06
CA VAL A 78 -19.95 4.32 -17.77
C VAL A 78 -19.34 3.70 -19.02
N LYS A 79 -18.59 4.49 -19.81
CA LYS A 79 -17.90 4.01 -21.02
C LYS A 79 -16.90 2.92 -20.67
N LEU A 80 -16.05 3.14 -19.67
CA LEU A 80 -15.08 2.17 -19.19
C LEU A 80 -15.73 0.86 -18.75
N ILE A 81 -16.80 0.94 -17.93
CA ILE A 81 -17.52 -0.25 -17.47
C ILE A 81 -18.12 -1.01 -18.66
N LYS A 82 -18.73 -0.31 -19.62
CA LYS A 82 -19.33 -0.94 -20.81
C LYS A 82 -18.28 -1.57 -21.72
N GLU A 83 -17.08 -0.99 -21.82
CA GLU A 83 -15.97 -1.57 -22.57
C GLU A 83 -15.49 -2.87 -21.90
N LEU A 84 -15.13 -2.81 -20.62
CA LEU A 84 -14.58 -3.95 -19.88
C LEU A 84 -15.58 -5.09 -19.69
N LYS A 85 -16.89 -4.79 -19.66
CA LYS A 85 -17.97 -5.79 -19.53
C LYS A 85 -18.11 -6.69 -20.76
N LYS A 86 -17.51 -6.34 -21.90
CA LYS A 86 -17.54 -7.18 -23.11
C LYS A 86 -16.78 -8.49 -22.91
N ASP A 87 -15.79 -8.48 -22.01
CA ASP A 87 -14.96 -9.63 -21.73
C ASP A 87 -15.47 -10.43 -20.51
N LYS A 88 -14.98 -11.67 -20.39
CA LYS A 88 -15.18 -12.54 -19.22
C LYS A 88 -13.84 -12.76 -18.55
N TYR A 89 -13.82 -12.67 -17.23
CA TYR A 89 -12.60 -12.81 -16.43
C TYR A 89 -12.74 -13.99 -15.47
N ASP A 90 -11.68 -14.79 -15.33
CA ASP A 90 -11.59 -15.77 -14.26
C ASP A 90 -11.34 -15.08 -12.92
N TYR A 91 -10.53 -14.02 -12.92
CA TYR A 91 -10.13 -13.30 -11.72
C TYR A 91 -10.25 -11.79 -11.90
N LEU A 92 -10.82 -11.13 -10.90
CA LEU A 92 -10.80 -9.68 -10.76
C LEU A 92 -10.03 -9.32 -9.49
N PHE A 93 -8.89 -8.66 -9.65
CA PHE A 93 -8.05 -8.16 -8.56
C PHE A 93 -8.32 -6.66 -8.36
N VAL A 94 -8.68 -6.25 -7.14
CA VAL A 94 -9.11 -4.87 -6.87
C VAL A 94 -8.41 -4.33 -5.62
N GLY A 95 -7.79 -3.15 -5.71
CA GLY A 95 -7.08 -2.56 -4.59
C GLY A 95 -7.95 -1.84 -3.54
N ASP A 96 -9.18 -1.44 -3.89
CA ASP A 96 -10.06 -0.70 -2.98
C ASP A 96 -11.57 -0.90 -3.27
N LEU A 97 -12.43 -0.42 -2.35
CA LEU A 97 -13.89 -0.46 -2.46
C LEU A 97 -14.53 0.90 -2.79
N GLY A 98 -13.87 1.69 -3.64
CA GLY A 98 -14.34 2.96 -4.15
C GLY A 98 -15.57 2.83 -5.07
N THR A 99 -16.19 3.97 -5.41
CA THR A 99 -17.46 4.00 -6.15
C THR A 99 -17.37 3.40 -7.56
N ILE A 100 -16.24 3.58 -8.26
CA ILE A 100 -16.05 3.00 -9.60
C ILE A 100 -15.68 1.52 -9.52
N GLN A 101 -14.86 1.13 -8.54
CA GLN A 101 -14.48 -0.26 -8.27
C GLN A 101 -15.73 -1.10 -7.94
N GLN A 102 -16.63 -0.59 -7.10
CA GLN A 102 -17.93 -1.23 -6.83
C GLN A 102 -18.79 -1.38 -8.08
N ALA A 103 -18.85 -0.35 -8.92
CA ALA A 103 -19.62 -0.45 -10.17
C ALA A 103 -18.99 -1.45 -11.14
N LEU A 104 -17.65 -1.54 -11.22
CA LEU A 104 -16.97 -2.56 -12.01
C LEU A 104 -17.27 -3.96 -11.47
N MET A 105 -17.03 -4.23 -10.18
CA MET A 105 -17.34 -5.51 -9.54
C MET A 105 -18.81 -5.94 -9.71
N ALA A 106 -19.76 -4.99 -9.72
CA ALA A 106 -21.18 -5.28 -9.88
C ALA A 106 -21.61 -5.58 -11.34
N ASN A 107 -20.81 -5.22 -12.34
CA ASN A 107 -21.19 -5.30 -13.76
C ASN A 107 -20.33 -6.24 -14.60
N LEU A 108 -19.09 -6.50 -14.20
CA LEU A 108 -18.19 -7.39 -14.92
C LEU A 108 -18.60 -8.86 -14.72
N THR A 109 -18.37 -9.68 -15.75
CA THR A 109 -18.58 -11.13 -15.67
C THR A 109 -17.29 -11.77 -15.17
N THR A 110 -17.26 -12.08 -13.88
CA THR A 110 -16.07 -12.62 -13.20
C THR A 110 -16.40 -13.93 -12.50
N LYS A 111 -15.45 -14.87 -12.39
CA LYS A 111 -15.63 -16.08 -11.55
C LYS A 111 -15.28 -15.84 -10.10
N ASN A 112 -14.19 -15.10 -9.84
CA ASN A 112 -13.74 -14.76 -8.50
C ASN A 112 -13.31 -13.29 -8.42
N ILE A 113 -13.57 -12.68 -7.28
CA ILE A 113 -13.11 -11.33 -6.93
C ILE A 113 -12.17 -11.43 -5.75
N TYR A 114 -10.99 -10.83 -5.87
CA TYR A 114 -9.99 -10.75 -4.81
C TYR A 114 -9.64 -9.28 -4.55
N LEU A 115 -9.76 -8.85 -3.30
CA LEU A 115 -9.11 -7.64 -2.81
C LEU A 115 -7.62 -7.92 -2.62
N ILE A 116 -6.80 -7.02 -3.14
CA ILE A 116 -5.33 -7.04 -2.97
C ILE A 116 -4.91 -5.95 -1.99
N ASP A 117 -3.71 -6.09 -1.41
CA ASP A 117 -3.31 -5.22 -0.33
C ASP A 117 -3.08 -3.75 -0.71
N ASP A 118 -3.51 -2.86 0.18
CA ASP A 118 -3.24 -1.41 0.15
C ASP A 118 -2.78 -0.94 1.55
N GLY A 119 -1.72 -1.57 2.05
CA GLY A 119 -1.19 -1.32 3.39
C GLY A 119 -2.18 -1.75 4.47
N THR A 120 -2.27 -0.99 5.57
CA THR A 120 -3.16 -1.32 6.70
C THR A 120 -4.64 -1.11 6.39
N LEU A 121 -4.98 -0.47 5.27
CA LEU A 121 -6.37 -0.32 4.82
C LEU A 121 -7.01 -1.68 4.49
N THR A 122 -6.22 -2.70 4.14
CA THR A 122 -6.73 -4.07 3.98
C THR A 122 -7.41 -4.57 5.24
N LEU A 123 -6.79 -4.35 6.42
CA LEU A 123 -7.28 -4.86 7.69
C LEU A 123 -8.62 -4.24 8.08
N SER A 124 -8.74 -2.92 7.93
CA SER A 124 -10.00 -2.22 8.18
C SER A 124 -11.07 -2.59 7.13
N THR A 125 -10.67 -2.83 5.88
CA THR A 125 -11.56 -3.32 4.83
C THR A 125 -12.08 -4.73 5.14
N TYR A 126 -11.21 -5.62 5.64
CA TYR A 126 -11.60 -6.95 6.10
C TYR A 126 -12.58 -6.87 7.27
N ASP A 127 -12.29 -6.06 8.29
CA ASP A 127 -13.16 -5.89 9.46
C ASP A 127 -14.57 -5.42 9.07
N VAL A 128 -14.69 -4.48 8.11
CA VAL A 128 -16.02 -4.03 7.65
C VAL A 128 -16.74 -5.08 6.80
N LEU A 129 -16.02 -5.88 6.01
CA LEU A 129 -16.62 -6.94 5.17
C LEU A 129 -17.05 -8.19 5.96
N LYS A 130 -16.64 -8.32 7.24
CA LYS A 130 -17.21 -9.32 8.15
C LYS A 130 -18.73 -9.20 8.22
N ASP A 131 -19.24 -7.96 8.19
CA ASP A 131 -20.66 -7.69 8.09
C ASP A 131 -21.15 -7.77 6.64
N LYS A 132 -21.93 -8.82 6.33
CA LYS A 132 -22.57 -9.01 5.02
C LYS A 132 -23.45 -7.82 4.60
N ASN A 133 -23.96 -7.05 5.56
CA ASN A 133 -24.79 -5.88 5.31
C ASN A 133 -23.99 -4.58 5.18
N PHE A 134 -22.65 -4.62 5.17
CA PHE A 134 -21.80 -3.44 5.06
C PHE A 134 -22.20 -2.48 3.93
N PHE A 135 -22.52 -3.01 2.75
CA PHE A 135 -22.95 -2.20 1.60
C PHE A 135 -24.25 -1.41 1.85
N HIS A 136 -25.10 -1.85 2.78
CA HIS A 136 -26.29 -1.12 3.21
C HIS A 136 -25.97 0.03 4.17
N LYS A 137 -24.82 -0.03 4.86
CA LYS A 137 -24.34 1.00 5.81
C LYS A 137 -23.63 2.18 5.15
N PHE A 138 -23.53 2.22 3.82
CA PHE A 138 -22.96 3.37 3.12
C PHE A 138 -23.67 4.68 3.45
N SER A 139 -22.88 5.74 3.54
CA SER A 139 -23.38 7.11 3.67
C SER A 139 -24.34 7.46 2.53
N PHE A 140 -25.28 8.35 2.81
CA PHE A 140 -26.27 8.81 1.82
C PHE A 140 -25.60 9.35 0.55
N SER A 141 -24.51 10.11 0.70
CA SER A 141 -23.75 10.67 -0.43
C SER A 141 -23.10 9.58 -1.30
N LYS A 142 -22.56 8.51 -0.70
CA LYS A 142 -22.03 7.37 -1.44
C LYS A 142 -23.14 6.58 -2.13
N LYS A 143 -24.27 6.34 -1.46
CA LYS A 143 -25.46 5.68 -2.04
C LYS A 143 -25.95 6.42 -3.28
N LEU A 144 -26.10 7.74 -3.22
CA LEU A 144 -26.56 8.55 -4.35
C LEU A 144 -25.59 8.47 -5.56
N LYS A 145 -24.27 8.50 -5.29
CA LYS A 145 -23.24 8.31 -6.32
C LYS A 145 -23.23 6.92 -6.96
N LEU A 146 -23.77 5.91 -6.28
CA LEU A 146 -23.92 4.55 -6.81
C LEU A 146 -25.24 4.41 -7.59
N LEU A 147 -26.34 4.97 -7.08
CA LEU A 147 -27.66 4.90 -7.71
C LEU A 147 -27.68 5.47 -9.13
N ARG A 148 -26.90 6.53 -9.40
CA ARG A 148 -26.79 7.09 -10.76
C ARG A 148 -26.35 6.10 -11.84
N TYR A 149 -25.66 5.00 -11.49
CA TYR A 149 -25.30 3.98 -12.48
C TYR A 149 -26.52 3.27 -13.07
N LEU A 150 -27.64 3.22 -12.32
CA LEU A 150 -28.90 2.67 -12.84
C LEU A 150 -29.42 3.46 -14.05
N LEU A 151 -29.19 4.78 -14.10
CA LEU A 151 -29.55 5.63 -15.25
C LEU A 151 -28.83 5.24 -16.55
N ALA A 152 -27.74 4.48 -16.45
CA ALA A 152 -26.96 3.97 -17.57
C ALA A 152 -27.17 2.46 -17.81
N ASN A 153 -28.20 1.86 -17.21
CA ASN A 153 -28.45 0.41 -17.18
C ASN A 153 -27.28 -0.39 -16.59
N LEU A 154 -26.57 0.19 -15.62
CA LEU A 154 -25.48 -0.44 -14.89
C LEU A 154 -25.87 -0.71 -13.44
N LYS A 155 -25.36 -1.81 -12.90
CA LYS A 155 -25.55 -2.24 -11.51
C LYS A 155 -24.52 -1.56 -10.58
N PHE A 156 -24.78 -1.57 -9.29
CA PHE A 156 -23.80 -1.16 -8.28
C PHE A 156 -23.75 -2.08 -7.06
N ARG A 157 -24.70 -3.04 -6.98
CA ARG A 157 -24.70 -4.09 -5.95
C ARG A 157 -23.86 -5.26 -6.44
N ILE A 158 -22.85 -5.61 -5.67
CA ILE A 158 -21.99 -6.76 -5.92
C ILE A 158 -22.78 -8.02 -5.53
N LYS A 159 -22.79 -9.01 -6.41
CA LYS A 159 -23.55 -10.26 -6.22
C LYS A 159 -22.69 -11.45 -5.80
N GLN A 160 -21.37 -11.31 -5.87
CA GLN A 160 -20.39 -12.34 -5.58
C GLN A 160 -19.68 -12.02 -4.28
N ASP A 161 -19.17 -13.05 -3.64
CA ASP A 161 -18.31 -12.91 -2.48
C ASP A 161 -16.99 -12.21 -2.88
N ILE A 162 -16.47 -11.42 -1.95
CA ILE A 162 -15.23 -10.68 -2.12
C ILE A 162 -14.18 -11.35 -1.24
N ASN A 163 -13.21 -12.00 -1.89
CA ASN A 163 -12.14 -12.73 -1.25
C ASN A 163 -10.93 -11.83 -1.05
N PHE A 164 -9.92 -12.30 -0.30
CA PHE A 164 -8.67 -11.57 -0.09
C PHE A 164 -7.50 -12.34 -0.67
N PHE A 165 -6.64 -11.62 -1.40
CA PHE A 165 -5.29 -12.05 -1.73
C PHE A 165 -4.34 -11.12 -0.99
N THR A 166 -3.73 -11.63 0.09
CA THR A 166 -3.13 -10.75 1.10
C THR A 166 -1.92 -11.34 1.80
N ILE A 167 -1.03 -10.50 2.29
CA ILE A 167 0.09 -10.85 3.18
C ILE A 167 -0.33 -10.99 4.65
N TYR A 168 -1.51 -10.49 5.01
CA TYR A 168 -1.97 -10.50 6.40
C TYR A 168 -2.50 -11.87 6.82
N ASN A 169 -2.31 -12.20 8.09
CA ASN A 169 -2.92 -13.37 8.69
C ASN A 169 -4.40 -13.08 9.02
N LEU A 170 -5.27 -13.17 8.01
CA LEU A 170 -6.71 -13.00 8.16
C LEU A 170 -7.42 -14.34 8.34
N GLU A 171 -8.44 -14.35 9.20
CA GLU A 171 -9.29 -15.51 9.40
C GLU A 171 -10.27 -15.68 8.23
N PRO A 172 -10.39 -16.87 7.62
CA PRO A 172 -11.42 -17.12 6.62
C PRO A 172 -12.83 -17.09 7.24
N LEU A 173 -13.81 -16.64 6.47
CA LEU A 173 -15.23 -16.64 6.85
C LEU A 173 -16.06 -17.39 5.81
N PRO A 174 -17.30 -17.83 6.13
CA PRO A 174 -18.14 -18.55 5.17
C PRO A 174 -18.36 -17.85 3.83
N HIS A 175 -18.27 -16.51 3.79
CA HIS A 175 -18.43 -15.67 2.59
C HIS A 175 -17.14 -14.93 2.18
N ILE A 176 -16.01 -15.26 2.79
CA ILE A 176 -14.71 -14.65 2.49
C ILE A 176 -13.63 -15.73 2.52
N SER A 177 -13.12 -16.13 1.35
CA SER A 177 -11.89 -16.91 1.29
C SER A 177 -10.66 -16.01 1.37
N ILE A 178 -9.60 -16.53 1.99
CA ILE A 178 -8.32 -15.85 2.14
C ILE A 178 -7.27 -16.68 1.41
N LYS A 179 -6.59 -16.07 0.43
CA LYS A 179 -5.40 -16.63 -0.20
C LYS A 179 -4.20 -15.81 0.22
N LYS A 180 -3.29 -16.43 0.98
CA LYS A 180 -2.08 -15.76 1.45
C LYS A 180 -1.02 -15.70 0.36
N HIS A 181 -0.20 -14.66 0.40
CA HIS A 181 1.08 -14.60 -0.32
C HIS A 181 2.16 -13.95 0.56
N ASP A 182 3.39 -14.07 0.11
CA ASP A 182 4.59 -13.61 0.82
C ASP A 182 5.58 -12.91 -0.12
N PHE A 183 5.08 -12.42 -1.26
CA PHE A 183 5.86 -11.80 -2.33
C PHE A 183 6.83 -12.76 -3.02
N SER A 184 6.51 -14.06 -3.08
CA SER A 184 7.33 -15.09 -3.74
C SER A 184 7.72 -14.75 -5.17
N HIS A 185 6.79 -14.23 -5.99
CA HIS A 185 7.11 -13.83 -7.36
C HIS A 185 8.08 -12.66 -7.38
N LEU A 186 7.78 -11.61 -6.62
CA LEU A 186 8.65 -10.43 -6.51
C LEU A 186 10.07 -10.80 -6.03
N LYS A 187 10.18 -11.66 -5.03
CA LYS A 187 11.45 -12.16 -4.50
C LYS A 187 12.27 -12.88 -5.58
N ASN A 188 11.61 -13.76 -6.34
CA ASN A 188 12.29 -14.51 -7.40
C ASN A 188 12.71 -13.64 -8.59
N ALA A 189 11.91 -12.64 -8.94
CA ALA A 189 12.14 -11.80 -10.12
C ALA A 189 13.07 -10.60 -9.86
N LYS A 190 13.06 -10.03 -8.64
CA LYS A 190 13.76 -8.77 -8.33
C LYS A 190 14.74 -8.89 -7.18
N LEU A 191 14.38 -9.56 -6.08
CA LEU A 191 15.23 -9.58 -4.88
C LEU A 191 16.57 -10.30 -5.11
N LYS A 192 16.61 -11.29 -6.02
CA LYS A 192 17.87 -11.96 -6.44
C LYS A 192 18.87 -11.04 -7.14
N LEU A 193 18.42 -9.89 -7.63
CA LEU A 193 19.25 -8.88 -8.28
C LEU A 193 19.72 -7.82 -7.29
N CYS A 194 19.28 -7.88 -6.03
CA CYS A 194 19.68 -6.94 -5.00
C CYS A 194 20.98 -7.39 -4.33
N GLU A 195 21.84 -6.43 -4.03
CA GLU A 195 23.08 -6.62 -3.28
C GLU A 195 22.88 -6.25 -1.81
N GLN A 196 23.53 -6.99 -0.92
CA GLN A 196 23.51 -6.69 0.50
C GLN A 196 24.17 -5.34 0.76
N SER A 197 23.44 -4.42 1.38
CA SER A 197 23.96 -3.14 1.83
C SER A 197 24.12 -3.14 3.34
N ASN A 198 25.26 -2.62 3.81
CA ASN A 198 25.48 -2.35 5.23
C ASN A 198 24.76 -1.08 5.69
N ASP A 199 24.21 -0.28 4.77
CA ASP A 199 23.48 0.93 5.12
C ASP A 199 22.18 0.61 5.86
N ILE A 200 21.79 1.55 6.69
CA ILE A 200 20.67 1.49 7.62
C ILE A 200 19.65 2.53 7.21
N TYR A 201 18.40 2.13 7.07
CA TYR A 201 17.34 3.01 6.60
C TYR A 201 16.40 3.37 7.74
N ILE A 202 16.35 4.65 8.11
CA ILE A 202 15.34 5.17 9.02
C ILE A 202 14.20 5.76 8.18
N LEU A 203 12.99 5.26 8.35
CA LEU A 203 11.81 5.70 7.61
C LEU A 203 11.02 6.69 8.46
N GLY A 204 10.94 7.93 7.99
CA GLY A 204 10.16 8.98 8.61
C GLY A 204 8.65 8.69 8.57
N GLN A 205 7.93 9.38 9.45
CA GLN A 205 6.47 9.36 9.50
C GLN A 205 5.95 10.76 9.79
N LYS A 206 4.80 11.09 9.23
CA LYS A 206 4.15 12.41 9.39
C LYS A 206 3.54 12.65 10.79
N LEU A 207 4.17 12.15 11.85
CA LEU A 207 3.62 12.12 13.22
C LEU A 207 3.44 13.54 13.77
N VAL A 208 4.37 14.43 13.47
CA VAL A 208 4.30 15.84 13.86
C VAL A 208 3.16 16.54 13.13
N GLU A 209 3.04 16.35 11.81
CA GLU A 209 2.04 17.03 10.98
C GLU A 209 0.61 16.56 11.24
N VAL A 210 0.42 15.34 11.75
CA VAL A 210 -0.88 14.84 12.20
C VAL A 210 -1.15 15.11 13.69
N GLY A 211 -0.21 15.77 14.39
CA GLY A 211 -0.32 16.15 15.78
C GLY A 211 -0.23 14.99 16.78
N PHE A 212 0.46 13.91 16.43
CA PHE A 212 0.63 12.76 17.33
C PHE A 212 1.72 12.99 18.38
N ILE A 213 2.74 13.78 18.04
CA ILE A 213 3.89 14.07 18.90
C ILE A 213 4.36 15.51 18.63
N GLU A 214 5.01 16.14 19.61
CA GLU A 214 5.70 17.41 19.41
C GLU A 214 6.92 17.25 18.51
N LYS A 215 7.29 18.32 17.79
CA LYS A 215 8.43 18.29 16.88
C LYS A 215 9.73 18.03 17.64
N GLU A 216 9.89 18.71 18.77
CA GLU A 216 11.04 18.61 19.66
C GLU A 216 11.21 17.16 20.15
N LYS A 217 10.12 16.54 20.60
CA LYS A 217 10.11 15.12 20.98
C LYS A 217 10.41 14.19 19.81
N TYR A 218 9.88 14.43 18.62
CA TYR A 218 10.20 13.63 17.45
C TYR A 218 11.69 13.69 17.09
N LEU A 219 12.31 14.88 17.17
CA LEU A 219 13.75 15.06 16.96
C LEU A 219 14.58 14.38 18.06
N GLU A 220 14.15 14.44 19.34
CA GLU A 220 14.79 13.68 20.43
C GLU A 220 14.78 12.17 20.14
N TYR A 221 13.65 11.61 19.68
CA TYR A 221 13.59 10.20 19.26
C TYR A 221 14.55 9.92 18.10
N LEU A 222 14.58 10.75 17.07
CA LEU A 222 15.52 10.56 15.95
C LEU A 222 16.98 10.58 16.43
N GLU A 223 17.35 11.51 17.30
CA GLU A 223 18.70 11.59 17.85
C GLU A 223 19.08 10.32 18.64
N LYS A 224 18.17 9.82 19.48
CA LYS A 224 18.37 8.55 20.22
C LYS A 224 18.55 7.37 19.28
N ILE A 225 17.71 7.28 18.24
CA ILE A 225 17.79 6.23 17.22
C ILE A 225 19.14 6.28 16.51
N ILE A 226 19.55 7.46 16.05
CA ILE A 226 20.82 7.66 15.34
C ILE A 226 22.00 7.24 16.23
N LYS A 227 22.06 7.74 17.47
CA LYS A 227 23.13 7.41 18.42
C LYS A 227 23.24 5.90 18.65
N ARG A 228 22.12 5.23 18.88
CA ARG A 228 22.11 3.78 19.10
C ARG A 228 22.58 3.01 17.87
N LEU A 229 22.08 3.36 16.69
CA LEU A 229 22.44 2.69 15.45
C LEU A 229 23.93 2.90 15.09
N LEU A 230 24.51 4.07 15.39
CA LEU A 230 25.93 4.32 15.19
C LEU A 230 26.84 3.45 16.07
N ILE A 231 26.35 3.04 17.25
CA ILE A 231 27.07 2.15 18.18
C ILE A 231 26.95 0.68 17.72
N GLU A 232 25.76 0.26 17.32
CA GLU A 232 25.49 -1.15 16.98
C GLU A 232 25.98 -1.56 15.59
N TYR A 233 26.06 -0.61 14.65
CA TYR A 233 26.29 -0.91 13.24
C TYR A 233 27.34 0.02 12.63
N THR A 234 27.99 -0.43 11.56
CA THR A 234 29.10 0.27 10.90
C THR A 234 28.70 0.99 9.60
N GLY A 235 27.54 0.69 9.01
CA GLY A 235 27.09 1.31 7.76
C GLY A 235 26.58 2.75 7.92
N ASN A 236 26.28 3.39 6.80
CA ASN A 236 25.71 4.75 6.84
C ASN A 236 24.23 4.68 7.22
N ILE A 237 23.77 5.66 7.97
CA ILE A 237 22.38 5.84 8.34
C ILE A 237 21.75 6.83 7.36
N ILE A 238 20.69 6.39 6.69
CA ILE A 238 19.97 7.15 5.68
C ILE A 238 18.56 7.39 6.19
N TYR A 239 18.22 8.64 6.50
CA TYR A 239 16.86 9.03 6.82
C TYR A 239 16.07 9.31 5.55
N ILE A 240 14.97 8.59 5.37
CA ILE A 240 14.03 8.81 4.27
C ILE A 240 12.75 9.39 4.87
N PRO A 241 12.53 10.70 4.76
CA PRO A 241 11.37 11.36 5.35
C PRO A 241 10.09 10.90 4.67
N HIS A 242 8.98 10.94 5.41
CA HIS A 242 7.69 10.67 4.80
C HIS A 242 7.31 11.81 3.84
N ARG A 243 6.60 11.50 2.75
CA ARG A 243 6.19 12.49 1.73
C ARG A 243 5.35 13.68 2.17
N ALA A 244 4.83 13.62 3.38
CA ALA A 244 4.02 14.67 3.99
C ALA A 244 4.70 15.23 5.24
N GLU A 245 5.94 14.84 5.49
CA GLU A 245 6.78 15.35 6.57
C GLU A 245 7.46 16.64 6.11
N ILE A 246 7.51 17.63 7.00
CA ILE A 246 8.09 18.93 6.74
C ILE A 246 9.50 18.95 7.33
N ILE A 247 10.49 18.84 6.45
CA ILE A 247 11.91 18.86 6.83
C ILE A 247 12.38 20.30 6.98
N THR A 248 12.64 20.69 8.22
CA THR A 248 13.18 22.01 8.61
C THR A 248 14.70 21.93 8.84
N ASP A 249 15.34 23.07 9.11
CA ASP A 249 16.78 23.10 9.37
C ASP A 249 17.20 22.29 10.61
N ASP A 250 16.37 22.20 11.64
CA ASP A 250 16.62 21.35 12.83
C ASP A 250 16.89 19.86 12.48
N TYR A 251 16.31 19.35 11.38
CA TYR A 251 16.62 17.99 10.93
C TYR A 251 18.03 17.91 10.36
N LYS A 252 18.45 18.93 9.61
CA LYS A 252 19.78 18.98 9.00
C LYS A 252 20.88 19.11 10.06
N GLU A 253 20.57 19.68 11.21
CA GLU A 253 21.49 19.72 12.35
C GLU A 253 21.84 18.32 12.90
N LEU A 254 21.03 17.30 12.59
CA LEU A 254 21.34 15.90 12.93
C LEU A 254 22.35 15.27 11.95
N GLU A 255 22.54 15.84 10.75
CA GLU A 255 23.47 15.33 9.73
C GLU A 255 24.90 15.28 10.24
N ASN A 256 25.57 14.16 9.97
CA ASN A 256 26.97 13.93 10.30
C ASN A 256 27.62 13.01 9.25
N GLU A 257 28.90 12.69 9.41
CA GLU A 257 29.64 11.88 8.44
C GLU A 257 28.99 10.53 8.09
N ARG A 258 28.20 9.97 9.01
CA ARG A 258 27.51 8.68 8.85
C ARG A 258 25.98 8.79 8.89
N PHE A 259 25.41 9.98 8.98
CA PHE A 259 23.96 10.19 8.95
C PHE A 259 23.59 11.26 7.93
N SER A 260 22.74 10.89 6.98
CA SER A 260 22.29 11.79 5.91
C SER A 260 20.78 11.72 5.72
N ILE A 261 20.19 12.83 5.27
CA ILE A 261 18.77 12.91 4.96
C ILE A 261 18.58 12.87 3.45
N LYS A 262 17.88 11.82 2.98
CA LYS A 262 17.53 11.68 1.57
C LYS A 262 16.12 12.20 1.30
N ASN A 263 16.03 13.49 1.00
CA ASN A 263 14.75 14.16 0.67
C ASN A 263 14.15 13.74 -0.69
N ASP A 264 14.90 13.02 -1.54
CA ASP A 264 14.40 12.54 -2.82
C ASP A 264 13.54 11.28 -2.66
N ILE A 265 12.26 11.52 -2.40
CA ILE A 265 11.20 10.51 -2.34
C ILE A 265 10.49 10.31 -3.70
N SER A 266 11.05 10.84 -4.80
CA SER A 266 10.44 10.72 -6.12
C SER A 266 10.32 9.26 -6.58
N GLU A 267 11.15 8.38 -6.02
CA GLU A 267 11.24 6.96 -6.37
C GLU A 267 10.11 6.08 -5.81
N GLY A 268 9.32 6.58 -4.87
CA GLY A 268 8.07 5.94 -4.42
C GLY A 268 8.11 5.28 -3.07
N PRO A 269 7.16 4.36 -2.80
CA PRO A 269 7.17 3.61 -1.57
C PRO A 269 8.54 2.97 -1.37
N ILE A 270 8.99 2.90 -0.13
CA ILE A 270 10.34 2.45 0.23
C ILE A 270 10.67 1.07 -0.34
N GLU A 271 9.68 0.17 -0.40
CA GLU A 271 9.80 -1.17 -0.98
C GLU A 271 10.27 -1.09 -2.43
N ILE A 272 9.74 -0.11 -3.18
CA ILE A 272 10.06 0.12 -4.59
C ILE A 272 11.45 0.73 -4.74
N PHE A 273 11.74 1.73 -3.91
CA PHE A 273 13.02 2.41 -3.92
C PHE A 273 14.16 1.39 -3.73
N LEU A 274 14.05 0.53 -2.73
CA LEU A 274 15.07 -0.48 -2.43
C LEU A 274 15.21 -1.50 -3.58
N LEU A 275 14.10 -2.09 -4.03
CA LEU A 275 14.13 -3.10 -5.10
C LEU A 275 14.66 -2.55 -6.44
N LYS A 276 14.27 -1.33 -6.80
CA LYS A 276 14.69 -0.70 -8.06
C LYS A 276 16.18 -0.38 -8.06
N ASN A 277 16.71 0.06 -6.92
CA ASN A 277 18.12 0.39 -6.79
C ASN A 277 18.99 -0.84 -6.50
N GLY A 278 18.41 -2.05 -6.51
CA GLY A 278 19.16 -3.28 -6.25
C GLY A 278 19.66 -3.34 -4.80
N ILE A 279 18.95 -2.75 -3.85
CA ILE A 279 19.40 -2.64 -2.46
C ILE A 279 18.68 -3.68 -1.61
N TYR A 280 19.45 -4.56 -0.97
CA TYR A 280 18.99 -5.39 0.13
C TYR A 280 19.53 -4.78 1.44
N PRO A 281 18.71 -4.05 2.21
CA PRO A 281 19.20 -3.34 3.40
C PRO A 281 19.54 -4.29 4.54
N SER A 282 20.56 -3.98 5.33
CA SER A 282 20.87 -4.72 6.55
C SER A 282 19.86 -4.44 7.66
N VAL A 283 19.54 -3.16 7.88
CA VAL A 283 18.67 -2.69 8.96
C VAL A 283 17.67 -1.66 8.43
N ILE A 284 16.42 -1.81 8.85
CA ILE A 284 15.35 -0.86 8.58
C ILE A 284 14.69 -0.50 9.90
N VAL A 285 14.53 0.80 10.16
CA VAL A 285 13.95 1.33 11.38
C VAL A 285 12.83 2.31 11.04
N SER A 286 11.73 2.27 11.78
CA SER A 286 10.73 3.34 11.83
C SER A 286 10.04 3.31 13.19
N PHE A 287 9.01 4.13 13.40
CA PHE A 287 8.04 3.90 14.48
C PHE A 287 7.05 2.79 14.05
N PHE A 288 5.74 3.04 14.13
CA PHE A 288 4.70 2.06 13.75
C PHE A 288 4.28 2.13 12.26
N SER A 289 5.24 2.30 11.34
CA SER A 289 4.93 2.43 9.90
C SER A 289 4.45 1.12 9.30
N SER A 290 3.38 1.16 8.47
CA SER A 290 2.91 -0.04 7.76
C SER A 290 3.94 -0.58 6.77
N ALA A 291 4.90 0.25 6.32
CA ALA A 291 5.96 -0.20 5.42
C ALA A 291 6.86 -1.26 6.09
N LEU A 292 7.07 -1.21 7.41
CA LEU A 292 7.88 -2.21 8.12
C LEU A 292 7.30 -3.62 7.98
N PHE A 293 5.97 -3.74 7.94
CA PHE A 293 5.30 -5.02 7.71
C PHE A 293 5.68 -5.60 6.34
N ASN A 294 5.56 -4.79 5.28
CA ASN A 294 5.90 -5.21 3.91
C ASN A 294 7.39 -5.53 3.80
N LEU A 295 8.24 -4.65 4.34
CA LEU A 295 9.69 -4.80 4.28
C LEU A 295 10.16 -6.06 5.01
N LYS A 296 9.57 -6.41 6.16
CA LYS A 296 9.90 -7.67 6.84
C LYS A 296 9.50 -8.90 6.03
N LYS A 297 8.43 -8.81 5.22
CA LYS A 297 8.02 -9.90 4.32
C LYS A 297 8.90 -9.99 3.09
N ILE A 298 9.31 -8.86 2.50
CA ILE A 298 10.14 -8.80 1.30
C ILE A 298 11.60 -9.15 1.62
N PHE A 299 12.21 -8.39 2.54
CA PHE A 299 13.61 -8.51 2.98
C PHE A 299 13.70 -9.30 4.28
N HIS A 300 13.41 -10.60 4.19
CA HIS A 300 13.26 -11.48 5.35
C HIS A 300 14.50 -11.59 6.24
N GLU A 301 15.70 -11.43 5.67
CA GLU A 301 16.98 -11.48 6.38
C GLU A 301 17.38 -10.13 6.98
N SER A 302 16.73 -9.02 6.60
CA SER A 302 16.95 -7.72 7.22
C SER A 302 16.47 -7.72 8.67
N THR A 303 17.21 -6.99 9.51
CA THR A 303 16.73 -6.57 10.82
C THR A 303 15.73 -5.43 10.62
N VAL A 304 14.48 -5.64 11.03
CA VAL A 304 13.42 -4.64 10.92
C VAL A 304 12.95 -4.26 12.32
N LEU A 305 13.14 -3.00 12.68
CA LEU A 305 12.88 -2.46 14.01
C LEU A 305 11.74 -1.43 13.97
N ALA A 306 10.87 -1.51 14.95
CA ALA A 306 9.88 -0.49 15.24
C ALA A 306 10.19 0.15 16.60
N VAL A 307 10.41 1.46 16.61
CA VAL A 307 10.65 2.24 17.82
C VAL A 307 9.32 2.56 18.46
N LYS A 308 9.17 2.16 19.72
CA LYS A 308 8.00 2.48 20.52
C LYS A 308 8.12 3.89 21.08
N ILE A 309 7.10 4.70 20.82
CA ILE A 309 6.96 6.04 21.40
C ILE A 309 6.35 5.90 22.80
N ASP A 310 6.94 6.58 23.78
CA ASP A 310 6.39 6.67 25.14
C ASP A 310 4.98 7.27 25.08
N ARG A 311 4.07 6.70 25.87
CA ARG A 311 2.69 7.15 25.95
C ARG A 311 2.60 8.63 26.37
N ASN A 312 3.50 9.10 27.21
CA ASN A 312 3.52 10.46 27.73
C ASN A 312 3.88 11.49 26.65
N ASP A 313 4.60 11.06 25.60
CA ASP A 313 4.94 11.93 24.46
C ASP A 313 3.83 11.98 23.40
N LEU A 314 2.84 11.09 23.48
CA LEU A 314 1.75 10.99 22.52
C LEU A 314 0.60 11.96 22.83
N LYS A 315 0.30 12.86 21.90
CA LYS A 315 -0.79 13.85 21.95
C LYS A 315 -2.07 13.35 21.30
N VAL A 316 -2.50 12.13 21.62
CA VAL A 316 -3.65 11.50 20.96
C VAL A 316 -4.75 11.07 21.93
N GLN A 317 -5.99 11.11 21.44
CA GLN A 317 -7.15 10.58 22.14
C GLN A 317 -7.09 9.03 22.21
N ASN A 318 -7.90 8.44 23.08
CA ASN A 318 -7.90 6.99 23.36
C ASN A 318 -8.12 6.12 22.10
N ASP A 319 -8.98 6.54 21.18
CA ASP A 319 -9.27 5.83 19.92
C ASP A 319 -8.04 5.73 18.99
N ARG A 320 -7.26 6.81 18.93
CA ARG A 320 -5.99 6.86 18.20
C ARG A 320 -4.89 6.09 18.90
N LEU A 321 -4.85 6.09 20.23
CA LEU A 321 -3.94 5.23 21.01
C LEU A 321 -4.18 3.75 20.71
N GLU A 322 -5.44 3.31 20.66
CA GLU A 322 -5.78 1.94 20.30
C GLU A 322 -5.29 1.58 18.89
N THR A 323 -5.41 2.53 17.95
CA THR A 323 -4.91 2.36 16.57
C THR A 323 -3.37 2.21 16.53
N ILE A 324 -2.65 3.01 17.32
CA ILE A 324 -1.18 2.92 17.43
C ILE A 324 -0.77 1.58 18.03
N ASN A 325 -1.40 1.18 19.14
CA ASN A 325 -1.13 -0.10 19.79
C ASN A 325 -1.41 -1.29 18.87
N ARG A 326 -2.54 -1.26 18.14
CA ARG A 326 -2.85 -2.27 17.13
C ARG A 326 -1.79 -2.32 16.03
N SER A 327 -1.22 -1.18 15.64
CA SER A 327 -0.14 -1.12 14.66
C SER A 327 1.13 -1.80 15.17
N TYR A 328 1.56 -1.53 16.42
CA TYR A 328 2.68 -2.25 17.02
C TYR A 328 2.42 -3.76 17.14
N SER A 329 1.24 -4.17 17.61
CA SER A 329 0.89 -5.60 17.69
C SER A 329 0.89 -6.28 16.32
N LEU A 330 0.49 -5.58 15.25
CA LEU A 330 0.58 -6.11 13.89
C LEU A 330 2.02 -6.29 13.43
N LEU A 331 2.90 -5.36 13.78
CA LEU A 331 4.33 -5.41 13.47
C LEU A 331 5.02 -6.55 14.21
N GLU A 332 4.77 -6.68 15.51
CA GLU A 332 5.29 -7.77 16.34
C GLU A 332 4.88 -9.14 15.78
N ASN A 333 3.60 -9.32 15.45
CA ASN A 333 3.09 -10.54 14.81
C ASN A 333 3.71 -10.81 13.42
N ALA A 334 4.28 -9.79 12.77
CA ALA A 334 4.99 -9.93 11.51
C ALA A 334 6.47 -10.33 11.69
N GLY A 335 6.97 -10.37 12.93
CA GLY A 335 8.38 -10.58 13.26
C GLY A 335 9.22 -9.31 13.21
N VAL A 336 8.60 -8.13 13.29
CA VAL A 336 9.32 -6.85 13.49
C VAL A 336 9.63 -6.71 14.98
N VAL A 337 10.88 -6.38 15.30
CA VAL A 337 11.32 -6.21 16.69
C VAL A 337 10.83 -4.84 17.19
N ILE A 338 10.14 -4.83 18.33
CA ILE A 338 9.67 -3.60 18.97
C ILE A 338 10.69 -3.20 20.03
N GLU A 339 11.26 -2.01 19.90
CA GLU A 339 12.34 -1.52 20.74
C GLU A 339 11.91 -0.25 21.48
N ASN A 340 12.37 -0.10 22.73
CA ASN A 340 12.29 1.16 23.47
C ASN A 340 13.69 1.78 23.43
N PHE A 341 13.83 2.87 22.68
CA PHE A 341 15.08 3.62 22.65
C PHE A 341 15.05 4.62 23.82
N GLU A 342 15.44 4.16 25.01
CA GLU A 342 15.55 4.99 26.22
C GLU A 342 16.71 5.99 26.15
#